data_AF-A0A8S3IQB6-F1
#
_entry.id   AF-A0A8S3IQB6-F1
#
_cell.length_a   1.000
_cell.length_b   1.000
_cell.length_c   1.000
_cell.angle_alpha   90.00
_cell.angle_beta   90.00
_cell.angle_gamma   90.00
#
_symmetry.space_group_name_H-M   'P 1'
#
loop_
_entity.id
_entity.type
_entity.pdbx_description
1 polymer ?
#
loop_
_entity_poly.entity_id
_entity_poly.type
_entity_poly.pdbx_seq_one_letter_code
_entity_poly.pdbx_strand_id
1 'polypeptide(L)'
;METLFDSSTTWRTDAFRLFKNGSLWLPPQPQQFTSGMPDEIFEKVKKETEIETIIKPEIIAPVINQSSTSNKRGRLSHRQRDHFEDLLRNLTPERMKIGDAMIWAIDHAEAADEIIDCITESLSILQTPSHKK
;
A
#
# COMPACT_ATOMS: atom_id res chain seq x y z
N MET A 1 0.40 -32.71 0.97
CA MET A 1 1.07 -31.54 1.58
C MET A 1 0.12 -30.38 1.39
N GLU A 2 -0.57 -29.96 2.45
CA GLU A 2 -1.47 -28.82 2.40
C GLU A 2 -0.63 -27.55 2.23
N THR A 3 -0.86 -26.83 1.14
CA THR A 3 -0.27 -25.51 0.93
C THR A 3 -1.02 -24.52 1.81
N LEU A 4 -0.50 -24.28 3.02
CA LEU A 4 -0.96 -23.19 3.87
C LEU A 4 -0.74 -21.88 3.11
N PHE A 5 -1.83 -21.15 2.84
CA PHE A 5 -1.79 -19.84 2.19
C PHE A 5 -1.14 -18.83 3.14
N ASP A 6 -0.19 -18.04 2.64
CA ASP A 6 0.39 -16.95 3.43
C ASP A 6 -0.68 -15.87 3.68
N SER A 7 -0.72 -15.35 4.91
CA SER A 7 -1.61 -14.28 5.34
C SER A 7 -0.80 -13.11 5.89
N SER A 8 -1.45 -11.97 6.11
CA SER A 8 -0.78 -10.77 6.66
C SER A 8 -0.16 -10.98 8.05
N THR A 9 -0.59 -12.02 8.77
CA THR A 9 -0.12 -12.34 10.13
C THR A 9 0.66 -13.65 10.22
N THR A 10 0.67 -14.46 9.15
CA THR A 10 1.32 -15.78 9.15
C THR A 10 1.86 -16.08 7.76
N TRP A 11 3.18 -16.24 7.61
CA TRP A 11 3.81 -16.61 6.35
C TRP A 11 4.91 -17.67 6.53
N ARG A 12 5.27 -18.36 5.44
CA ARG A 12 6.34 -19.37 5.44
C ARG A 12 7.70 -18.75 5.79
N THR A 13 8.46 -19.43 6.64
CA THR A 13 9.78 -18.99 7.13
C THR A 13 10.93 -19.90 6.68
N ASP A 14 10.63 -20.92 5.86
CA ASP A 14 11.65 -21.81 5.28
C ASP A 14 12.56 -21.05 4.30
N ALA A 15 13.84 -21.42 4.27
CA ALA A 15 14.79 -20.85 3.31
C ALA A 15 14.41 -21.24 1.87
N PHE A 16 14.41 -20.25 0.95
CA PHE A 16 14.18 -20.50 -0.47
C PHE A 16 15.04 -19.60 -1.37
N ARG A 17 15.10 -19.90 -2.66
CA ARG A 17 15.79 -19.06 -3.65
C ARG A 17 14.77 -18.22 -4.42
N LEU A 18 14.96 -16.90 -4.45
CA LEU A 18 14.09 -16.01 -5.23
C LEU A 18 14.22 -16.24 -6.75
N PHE A 19 15.40 -16.63 -7.21
CA PHE A 19 15.68 -16.93 -8.62
C PHE A 19 16.67 -18.08 -8.76
N LYS A 20 16.69 -18.72 -9.94
CA LYS A 20 17.54 -19.89 -10.23
C LYS A 20 19.01 -19.55 -9.98
N ASN A 21 19.71 -20.41 -9.23
CA ASN A 21 21.11 -20.23 -8.81
C ASN A 21 21.39 -19.00 -7.93
N GLY A 22 20.36 -18.27 -7.46
CA GLY A 22 20.52 -17.15 -6.53
C GLY A 22 20.83 -17.57 -5.09
N SER A 23 21.16 -16.59 -4.25
CA SER A 23 21.36 -16.80 -2.82
C SER A 23 20.10 -17.33 -2.13
N LEU A 24 20.29 -18.11 -1.07
CA LEU A 24 19.20 -18.52 -0.19
C LEU A 24 18.71 -17.31 0.61
N TRP A 25 17.42 -17.02 0.50
CA TRP A 25 16.74 -16.01 1.27
C TRP A 25 15.97 -16.67 2.41
N LEU A 26 16.11 -16.10 3.60
CA LEU A 26 15.36 -16.51 4.79
C LEU A 26 14.31 -15.42 5.09
N PRO A 27 13.01 -15.75 5.04
CA PRO A 27 11.96 -14.80 5.37
C PRO A 27 12.09 -14.30 6.82
N PRO A 28 11.78 -13.01 7.09
CA PRO A 28 11.71 -12.50 8.46
C PRO A 28 10.62 -13.22 9.25
N GLN A 29 10.74 -13.31 10.58
CA GLN A 29 9.69 -13.89 11.43
C GLN A 29 8.48 -12.93 11.52
N PRO A 30 7.24 -13.45 11.55
CA PRO A 30 6.06 -12.62 11.78
C PRO A 30 6.15 -11.83 13.09
N GLN A 31 5.94 -10.52 13.03
CA GLN A 31 5.86 -9.69 14.23
C GLN A 31 4.60 -10.04 15.01
N GLN A 32 4.73 -10.31 16.31
CA GLN A 32 3.61 -10.60 17.21
C GLN A 32 2.69 -9.39 17.45
N PHE A 33 3.13 -8.19 17.08
CA PHE A 33 2.45 -6.91 17.35
C PHE A 33 1.66 -6.36 16.16
N THR A 34 1.23 -7.21 15.22
CA THR A 34 0.34 -6.81 14.11
C THR A 34 -1.13 -6.75 14.52
N SER A 35 -1.48 -7.25 15.70
CA SER A 35 -2.75 -6.91 16.35
C SER A 35 -2.72 -5.40 16.56
N GLY A 36 -3.59 -4.66 15.86
CA GLY A 36 -3.63 -3.20 15.94
C GLY A 36 -3.94 -2.68 17.35
N MET A 37 -4.41 -1.44 17.41
CA MET A 37 -4.84 -0.84 18.67
C MET A 37 -5.90 -1.73 19.34
N PRO A 38 -5.72 -2.14 20.62
CA PRO A 38 -6.70 -2.98 21.32
C PRO A 38 -8.10 -2.34 21.29
N ASP A 39 -9.14 -3.17 21.15
CA ASP A 39 -10.54 -2.72 21.03
C ASP A 39 -10.95 -1.76 22.17
N GLU A 40 -10.39 -1.95 23.36
CA GLU A 40 -10.62 -1.09 24.53
C GLU A 40 -10.21 0.37 24.30
N ILE A 41 -9.12 0.59 23.54
CA ILE A 41 -8.65 1.94 23.24
C ILE A 41 -9.40 2.52 22.03
N PHE A 42 -9.82 1.67 21.08
CA PHE A 42 -10.69 2.09 19.97
C PHE A 42 -12.05 2.60 20.45
N GLU A 43 -12.67 1.93 21.42
CA GLU A 43 -13.94 2.34 22.01
C GLU A 43 -13.82 3.60 22.89
N LYS A 44 -12.64 3.86 23.48
CA LYS A 44 -12.36 5.15 24.15
C LYS A 44 -12.29 6.30 23.15
N VAL A 45 -11.58 6.11 22.03
CA VAL A 45 -11.48 7.12 20.97
C VAL A 45 -12.85 7.43 20.37
N LYS A 46 -13.68 6.41 20.12
CA LYS A 46 -15.08 6.61 19.69
C LYS A 46 -15.87 7.48 20.66
N LYS A 47 -15.83 7.15 21.95
CA LYS A 47 -16.56 7.91 22.99
C LYS A 47 -16.06 9.35 23.10
N GLU A 48 -14.76 9.58 22.96
CA GLU A 48 -14.20 10.93 22.95
C GLU A 48 -14.64 11.72 21.71
N THR A 49 -14.74 11.07 20.53
CA THR A 49 -15.23 11.72 19.30
C THR A 49 -16.75 11.96 19.27
N GLU A 50 -17.55 11.12 19.95
CA GLU A 50 -19.00 11.30 20.07
C GLU A 50 -19.38 12.52 20.93
N ILE A 51 -18.54 12.88 21.91
CA ILE A 51 -18.78 14.04 22.78
C ILE A 51 -18.59 15.35 22.00
N GLU A 52 -17.69 15.39 21.02
CA GLU A 52 -17.41 16.58 20.21
C GLU A 52 -18.50 16.84 19.15
N THR A 53 -19.30 15.83 18.81
CA THR A 53 -20.37 15.94 17.79
C THR A 53 -21.68 16.56 18.31
N ILE A 54 -21.83 16.78 19.62
CA ILE A 54 -23.09 17.24 20.22
C ILE A 54 -23.34 18.75 20.02
N ILE A 55 -22.32 19.54 19.64
CA ILE A 55 -22.44 21.02 19.72
C ILE A 55 -23.02 21.72 18.47
N LYS A 56 -23.16 21.12 17.28
CA LYS A 56 -23.80 21.83 16.12
C LYS A 56 -24.50 20.92 15.09
N PRO A 57 -25.84 20.78 15.11
CA PRO A 57 -26.56 19.89 14.20
C PRO A 57 -26.95 20.50 12.84
N GLU A 58 -26.65 21.78 12.54
CA GLU A 58 -27.14 22.43 11.30
C GLU A 58 -26.15 22.50 10.11
N ILE A 59 -24.93 21.97 10.18
CA ILE A 59 -23.95 22.10 9.07
C ILE A 59 -23.76 20.82 8.23
N ILE A 60 -24.25 19.64 8.64
CA ILE A 60 -23.79 18.36 8.05
C ILE A 60 -24.79 17.70 7.08
N ALA A 61 -26.04 18.17 6.99
CA ALA A 61 -27.04 17.60 6.06
C ALA A 61 -27.28 18.56 4.87
N PRO A 62 -26.41 18.56 3.84
CA PRO A 62 -26.55 17.55 2.79
C PRO A 62 -25.21 17.22 2.08
N VAL A 63 -24.44 16.23 2.56
CA VAL A 63 -23.37 15.61 1.74
C VAL A 63 -23.49 14.08 1.76
N ILE A 64 -24.73 13.57 1.61
CA ILE A 64 -24.96 12.13 1.48
C ILE A 64 -25.49 11.73 0.10
N ASN A 65 -25.90 12.65 -0.78
CA ASN A 65 -26.45 12.26 -2.09
C ASN A 65 -26.17 13.25 -3.23
N GLN A 66 -24.91 13.38 -3.69
CA GLN A 66 -24.62 13.82 -5.08
C GLN A 66 -23.32 13.19 -5.58
N SER A 67 -23.39 11.95 -6.08
CA SER A 67 -22.87 11.59 -7.41
C SER A 67 -22.96 10.08 -7.60
N SER A 68 -24.01 9.69 -8.31
CA SER A 68 -23.94 8.61 -9.29
C SER A 68 -22.83 8.91 -10.30
N THR A 69 -21.58 8.60 -9.96
CA THR A 69 -20.50 8.34 -10.92
C THR A 69 -19.94 6.96 -10.65
N SER A 70 -20.46 6.00 -11.41
CA SER A 70 -19.93 4.65 -11.56
C SER A 70 -18.55 4.63 -12.23
N ASN A 71 -17.59 5.41 -11.74
CA ASN A 71 -16.25 5.50 -12.30
C ASN A 71 -15.21 5.76 -11.19
N LYS A 72 -14.39 4.74 -10.91
CA LYS A 72 -13.01 4.83 -10.34
C LYS A 72 -12.81 4.85 -8.82
N ARG A 73 -13.51 4.02 -8.03
CA ARG A 73 -12.86 3.52 -6.80
C ARG A 73 -11.82 2.48 -7.24
N GLY A 74 -10.56 2.69 -6.89
CA GLY A 74 -9.46 1.77 -7.22
C GLY A 74 -8.75 1.96 -8.58
N ARG A 75 -8.73 3.18 -9.12
CA ARG A 75 -7.89 3.54 -10.28
C ARG A 75 -7.26 4.91 -10.09
N LEU A 76 -6.04 5.09 -10.57
CA LEU A 76 -5.35 6.37 -10.49
C LEU A 76 -6.03 7.40 -11.41
N SER A 77 -6.14 8.64 -10.97
CA SER A 77 -6.42 9.74 -11.88
C SER A 77 -5.23 9.99 -12.81
N HIS A 78 -5.44 10.64 -13.95
CA HIS A 78 -4.37 10.92 -14.91
C HIS A 78 -3.20 11.67 -14.24
N ARG A 79 -3.50 12.66 -13.40
CA ARG A 79 -2.48 13.43 -12.67
C ARG A 79 -1.72 12.59 -11.64
N GLN A 80 -2.39 11.66 -10.97
CA GLN A 80 -1.73 10.74 -10.03
C GLN A 80 -0.80 9.78 -10.77
N ARG A 81 -1.24 9.28 -11.93
CA ARG A 81 -0.44 8.44 -12.80
C ARG A 81 0.80 9.18 -13.31
N ASP A 82 0.65 10.39 -13.82
CA ASP A 82 1.79 11.20 -14.29
C ASP A 82 2.82 11.42 -13.18
N HIS A 83 2.35 11.77 -11.97
CA HIS A 83 3.21 11.93 -10.79
C HIS A 83 3.93 10.64 -10.41
N PHE A 84 3.25 9.49 -10.49
CA PHE A 84 3.85 8.20 -10.17
C PHE A 84 4.88 7.78 -11.23
N GLU A 85 4.59 8.00 -12.51
CA GLU A 85 5.54 7.75 -13.60
C GLU A 85 6.80 8.63 -13.47
N ASP A 86 6.65 9.90 -13.11
CA ASP A 86 7.79 10.79 -12.81
C ASP A 86 8.61 10.29 -11.62
N LEU A 87 7.94 9.77 -10.59
CA LEU A 87 8.61 9.17 -9.43
C LEU A 87 9.43 7.94 -9.85
N LEU A 88 8.85 7.06 -10.68
CA LEU A 88 9.52 5.87 -11.20
C LEU A 88 10.69 6.19 -12.13
N ARG A 89 10.57 7.21 -12.99
CA ARG A 89 11.67 7.66 -13.88
C ARG A 89 12.89 8.16 -13.12
N ASN A 90 12.68 8.75 -11.95
CA ASN A 90 13.74 9.28 -11.09
C ASN A 90 14.14 8.34 -9.95
N LEU A 91 13.63 7.11 -9.96
CA LEU A 91 13.86 6.14 -8.89
C LEU A 91 15.31 5.64 -8.94
N THR A 92 16.00 5.72 -7.81
CA THR A 92 17.34 5.17 -7.62
C THR A 92 17.29 4.06 -6.55
N PRO A 93 18.29 3.16 -6.48
CA PRO A 93 18.35 2.14 -5.43
C PRO A 93 18.66 2.69 -4.03
N GLU A 94 18.69 4.01 -3.86
CA GLU A 94 18.86 4.65 -2.55
C GLU A 94 17.64 4.41 -1.67
N ARG A 95 17.89 4.05 -0.41
CA ARG A 95 16.83 3.72 0.56
C ARG A 95 15.74 4.78 0.66
N MET A 96 16.11 6.07 0.61
CA MET A 96 15.16 7.17 0.73
C MET A 96 14.24 7.25 -0.50
N LYS A 97 14.80 7.17 -1.71
CA LYS A 97 14.01 7.21 -2.95
C LYS A 97 13.04 6.04 -3.07
N ILE A 98 13.48 4.84 -2.68
CA ILE A 98 12.59 3.66 -2.60
C ILE A 98 11.50 3.89 -1.55
N GLY A 99 11.85 4.42 -0.37
CA GLY A 99 10.89 4.73 0.69
C GLY A 99 9.79 5.68 0.24
N ASP A 100 10.16 6.77 -0.45
CA ASP A 100 9.20 7.76 -0.97
C ASP A 100 8.21 7.12 -1.96
N ALA A 101 8.71 6.24 -2.85
CA ALA A 101 7.87 5.47 -3.78
C ALA A 101 6.89 4.54 -3.05
N MET A 102 7.37 3.84 -2.03
CA MET A 102 6.57 2.89 -1.25
C MET A 102 5.47 3.58 -0.46
N ILE A 103 5.77 4.73 0.16
CA ILE A 103 4.78 5.54 0.88
C ILE A 103 3.67 5.96 -0.09
N TRP A 104 4.05 6.47 -1.27
CA TRP A 104 3.08 6.86 -2.28
C TRP A 104 2.15 5.71 -2.69
N ALA A 105 2.69 4.50 -2.87
CA ALA A 105 1.91 3.32 -3.21
C ALA A 105 0.96 2.88 -2.09
N ILE A 106 1.35 3.03 -0.82
CA ILE A 106 0.48 2.73 0.34
C ILE A 106 -0.69 3.72 0.39
N ASP A 107 -0.42 5.02 0.19
CA ASP A 107 -1.46 6.05 0.19
C ASP A 107 -2.49 5.87 -0.93
N HIS A 108 -2.12 5.15 -2.01
CA HIS A 108 -2.96 4.86 -3.17
C HIS A 108 -3.27 3.36 -3.33
N ALA A 109 -3.23 2.58 -2.24
CA ALA A 109 -3.37 1.12 -2.28
C ALA A 109 -4.66 0.62 -2.92
N GLU A 110 -5.72 1.44 -2.95
CA GLU A 110 -6.96 1.10 -3.67
C GLU A 110 -6.73 0.85 -5.17
N ALA A 111 -5.70 1.47 -5.78
CA ALA A 111 -5.33 1.31 -7.18
C ALA A 111 -4.15 0.34 -7.38
N ALA A 112 -3.98 -0.65 -6.49
CA ALA A 112 -2.85 -1.58 -6.50
C ALA A 112 -2.62 -2.27 -7.84
N ASP A 113 -3.68 -2.72 -8.52
CA ASP A 113 -3.57 -3.39 -9.82
C ASP A 113 -2.89 -2.48 -10.86
N GLU A 114 -3.33 -1.23 -10.97
CA GLU A 114 -2.75 -0.24 -11.90
C GLU A 114 -1.33 0.16 -11.50
N ILE A 115 -1.04 0.24 -10.20
CA ILE A 115 0.30 0.53 -9.67
C ILE A 115 1.28 -0.59 -10.05
N ILE A 116 0.89 -1.86 -9.89
CA ILE A 116 1.72 -3.03 -10.24
C ILE A 116 2.00 -3.05 -11.74
N ASP A 117 1.00 -2.80 -12.57
CA ASP A 117 1.17 -2.72 -14.03
C ASP A 117 2.17 -1.63 -14.41
N CYS A 118 2.04 -0.43 -13.82
CA CYS A 118 2.97 0.68 -14.08
C CYS A 118 4.42 0.39 -13.64
N ILE A 119 4.60 -0.25 -12.47
CA ILE A 119 5.92 -0.70 -12.01
C ILE A 119 6.50 -1.75 -12.96
N THR A 120 5.68 -2.72 -13.38
CA THR A 120 6.12 -3.81 -14.26
C THR A 120 6.52 -3.26 -15.62
N GLU A 121 5.73 -2.35 -16.21
CA GLU A 121 6.05 -1.67 -17.45
C GLU A 121 7.34 -0.86 -17.33
N SER A 122 7.47 -0.02 -16.30
CA SER A 122 8.66 0.83 -16.13
C SER A 122 9.96 0.03 -15.91
N LEU A 123 9.91 -1.09 -15.17
CA LEU A 123 11.09 -1.90 -14.86
C LEU A 123 11.42 -2.94 -15.93
N SER A 124 10.48 -3.29 -16.81
CA SER A 124 10.72 -4.24 -17.92
C SER A 124 11.29 -3.60 -19.18
N ILE A 125 11.36 -2.26 -19.25
CA ILE A 125 11.98 -1.56 -20.38
C ILE A 125 13.51 -1.77 -20.35
N LEU A 126 14.07 -2.19 -21.49
CA LEU A 126 15.51 -2.48 -21.65
C LEU A 126 16.44 -1.29 -21.36
N GLN A 127 15.90 -0.07 -21.32
CA GLN A 127 16.61 1.16 -21.00
C GLN A 127 16.75 1.43 -19.50
N THR A 128 16.04 0.70 -18.64
CA THR A 128 16.17 0.83 -17.19
C THR A 128 17.55 0.29 -16.80
N PRO A 129 18.52 1.14 -16.42
CA PRO A 129 19.90 0.72 -16.24
C PRO A 129 19.97 -0.31 -15.11
N SER A 130 20.50 -1.50 -15.39
CA SER A 130 20.80 -2.45 -14.32
C SER A 130 21.87 -1.83 -13.42
N HIS A 131 21.51 -1.40 -12.22
CA HIS A 131 22.49 -1.02 -11.20
C HIS A 131 23.28 -2.27 -10.81
N LYS A 132 24.39 -2.52 -11.50
CA LYS A 132 25.37 -3.51 -11.08
C LYS A 132 26.05 -2.98 -9.82
N LYS A 133 25.98 -3.75 -8.74
CA LYS A 133 26.88 -3.60 -7.60
C LYS A 133 28.29 -4.02 -8.01
#